data_AF-A0A7S0W0J5-F1
#
_entry.id   AF-A0A7S0W0J5-F1
#
_cell.length_a   1.000
_cell.length_b   1.000
_cell.length_c   1.000
_cell.angle_alpha   90.00
_cell.angle_beta   90.00
_cell.angle_gamma   90.00
#
_symmetry.space_group_name_H-M   'P 1'
#
loop_
_entity.id
_entity.type
_entity.pdbx_description
1 polymer ?
#
loop_
_entity_poly.entity_id
_entity_poly.type
_entity_poly.pdbx_seq_one_letter_code
_entity_poly.pdbx_strand_id
1 'polypeptide(L)'
;ILGITMAGVAEAFAMGRSLGIDPKKLADVVNSSSGRSWSSEVYNPCPGVMDGVPSSRGYTGGFACDLMVKDLGLASAAAARAKTAMPMGALAQQVYQLMSA
;
A
#
# COMPACT_ATOMS: atom_id res chain seq x y z
N ILE A 1 -7.81 4.65 -4.21
CA ILE A 1 -7.74 4.54 -2.72
C ILE A 1 -6.77 3.46 -2.31
N LEU A 2 -7.01 2.18 -2.63
CA LEU A 2 -6.14 1.06 -2.23
C LEU A 2 -4.65 1.27 -2.55
N GLY A 3 -4.30 1.65 -3.78
CA GLY A 3 -2.91 1.90 -4.15
C GLY A 3 -2.23 2.98 -3.28
N ILE A 4 -2.97 4.03 -2.92
CA ILE A 4 -2.50 5.15 -2.09
C ILE A 4 -2.29 4.68 -0.65
N THR A 5 -3.29 4.03 -0.05
CA THR A 5 -3.22 3.59 1.35
C THR A 5 -2.16 2.51 1.52
N MET A 6 -2.01 1.60 0.55
CA MET A 6 -0.98 0.56 0.61
C MET A 6 0.43 1.17 0.57
N ALA A 7 0.68 2.12 -0.33
CA ALA A 7 1.96 2.82 -0.40
C ALA A 7 2.26 3.57 0.91
N GLY A 8 1.28 4.32 1.46
CA GLY A 8 1.45 5.04 2.72
C GLY A 8 1.67 4.13 3.93
N VAL A 9 0.97 3.00 4.02
CA VAL A 9 1.20 2.01 5.09
C VAL A 9 2.59 1.39 4.96
N ALA A 10 3.01 1.02 3.75
CA ALA A 10 4.35 0.47 3.53
C ALA A 10 5.45 1.47 3.94
N GLU A 11 5.29 2.75 3.58
CA GLU A 11 6.21 3.83 3.98
C GLU A 11 6.26 4.02 5.49
N ALA A 12 5.10 4.10 6.16
CA ALA A 12 5.02 4.25 7.61
C ALA A 12 5.69 3.08 8.35
N PHE A 13 5.51 1.85 7.89
CA PHE A 13 6.13 0.67 8.50
C PHE A 13 7.63 0.58 8.21
N ALA A 14 8.07 0.98 7.01
CA ALA A 14 9.50 1.07 6.70
C ALA A 14 10.19 2.10 7.61
N MET A 15 9.60 3.28 7.80
CA MET A 15 10.09 4.30 8.72
C MET A 15 10.09 3.79 10.17
N GLY A 16 9.01 3.17 10.64
CA GLY A 16 8.95 2.61 11.99
C GLY A 16 10.05 1.58 12.27
N ARG A 17 10.32 0.69 11.30
CA ARG A 17 11.43 -0.26 11.38
C ARG A 17 12.80 0.42 11.44
N SER A 18 13.01 1.47 10.64
CA SER A 18 14.26 2.24 10.66
C SER A 18 14.53 2.91 12.01
N LEU A 19 13.46 3.23 12.75
CA LEU A 19 13.50 3.79 14.11
C LEU A 19 13.60 2.71 15.20
N GLY A 20 13.70 1.43 14.83
CA GLY A 20 13.77 0.31 15.79
C GLY A 20 12.43 -0.04 16.45
N ILE A 21 11.31 0.43 15.90
CA ILE A 21 9.97 0.11 16.42
C ILE A 21 9.59 -1.31 15.98
N ASP A 22 9.08 -2.10 16.92
CA ASP A 22 8.49 -3.41 16.64
C ASP A 22 7.30 -3.25 15.68
N PRO A 23 7.33 -3.86 14.47
CA PRO A 23 6.26 -3.77 13.49
C PRO A 23 4.89 -4.22 14.01
N LYS A 24 4.83 -5.19 14.93
CA LYS A 24 3.55 -5.65 15.49
C LYS A 24 2.94 -4.59 16.38
N LYS A 25 3.74 -3.99 17.27
CA LYS A 25 3.29 -2.88 18.12
C LYS A 25 2.89 -1.66 17.28
N LEU A 26 3.62 -1.37 16.22
CA LEU A 26 3.24 -0.31 15.29
C LEU A 26 1.90 -0.61 14.61
N ALA A 27 1.66 -1.86 14.21
CA ALA A 27 0.37 -2.27 13.65
C ALA A 27 -0.78 -2.10 14.64
N ASP A 28 -0.58 -2.49 15.91
CA ASP A 28 -1.58 -2.30 16.96
C ASP A 28 -1.96 -0.82 17.10
N VAL A 29 -0.96 0.07 17.18
CA VAL A 29 -1.17 1.52 17.30
C VAL A 29 -1.87 2.09 16.06
N VAL A 30 -1.43 1.72 14.85
CA VAL A 30 -2.03 2.22 13.60
C VAL A 30 -3.49 1.76 13.49
N ASN A 31 -3.75 0.49 13.80
CA ASN A 31 -5.09 -0.11 13.69
C ASN A 31 -6.03 0.30 14.84
N SER A 32 -5.52 0.80 15.97
CA SER A 32 -6.34 1.40 17.02
C SER A 32 -6.57 2.91 16.85
N SER A 33 -6.02 3.53 15.81
CA SER A 33 -5.97 5.00 15.65
C SER A 33 -6.58 5.46 14.31
N SER A 34 -6.41 6.74 13.98
CA SER A 34 -6.89 7.35 12.73
C SER A 34 -6.16 6.87 11.47
N GLY A 35 -5.00 6.21 11.61
CA GLY A 35 -4.24 5.65 10.50
C GLY A 35 -4.78 4.32 9.96
N ARG A 36 -5.79 3.72 10.63
CA ARG A 36 -6.34 2.43 10.24
C ARG A 36 -6.91 2.46 8.82
N SER A 37 -6.55 1.46 8.04
CA SER A 37 -7.12 1.19 6.72
C SER A 37 -7.17 -0.31 6.46
N TRP A 38 -7.86 -0.73 5.39
CA TRP A 38 -7.82 -2.12 4.95
C TRP A 38 -6.39 -2.63 4.72
N SER A 39 -5.53 -1.76 4.16
CA SER A 39 -4.11 -2.07 3.93
C SER A 39 -3.33 -2.35 5.22
N SER A 40 -3.68 -1.73 6.36
CA SER A 40 -2.96 -1.94 7.63
C SER A 40 -3.57 -3.06 8.49
N GLU A 41 -4.90 -3.21 8.45
CA GLU A 41 -5.68 -4.10 9.33
C GLU A 41 -5.92 -5.49 8.73
N VAL A 42 -6.06 -5.60 7.40
CA VAL A 42 -6.46 -6.85 6.72
C VAL A 42 -5.36 -7.36 5.79
N TYR A 43 -4.46 -6.49 5.32
CA TYR A 43 -3.47 -6.82 4.29
C TYR A 43 -2.10 -6.20 4.52
N ASN A 44 -1.62 -6.24 5.76
CA ASN A 44 -0.43 -5.49 6.18
C ASN A 44 0.80 -5.81 5.29
N PRO A 45 1.46 -4.79 4.69
CA PRO A 45 2.56 -5.02 3.74
C PRO A 45 3.89 -5.40 4.41
N CYS A 46 4.00 -5.28 5.74
CA CYS A 46 5.24 -5.57 6.46
C CYS A 46 5.34 -7.07 6.81
N PRO A 47 6.41 -7.77 6.39
CA PRO A 47 6.63 -9.18 6.74
C PRO A 47 6.65 -9.39 8.26
N GLY A 48 6.08 -10.50 8.72
CA GLY A 48 6.04 -10.89 10.14
C GLY A 48 4.97 -10.20 10.99
N VAL A 49 4.20 -9.26 10.42
CA VAL A 49 3.09 -8.60 11.15
C VAL A 49 1.82 -9.45 11.17
N MET A 50 1.49 -10.09 10.05
CA MET A 50 0.23 -10.81 9.85
C MET A 50 0.46 -12.10 9.07
N ASP A 51 -0.23 -13.16 9.46
CA ASP A 51 -0.21 -14.45 8.77
C ASP A 51 -1.26 -14.49 7.64
N GLY A 52 -1.08 -15.38 6.66
CA GLY A 52 -2.07 -15.60 5.60
C GLY A 52 -2.11 -14.51 4.50
N VAL A 53 -1.35 -13.42 4.63
CA VAL A 53 -1.21 -12.36 3.62
C VAL A 53 0.08 -12.51 2.80
N PRO A 54 0.21 -11.93 1.58
CA PRO A 54 1.41 -12.11 0.75
C PRO A 54 2.72 -11.72 1.44
N SER A 55 2.72 -10.68 2.29
CA SER A 55 3.91 -10.25 3.04
C SER A 55 4.47 -11.34 3.96
N SER A 56 3.65 -12.33 4.38
CA SER A 56 4.08 -13.50 5.16
C SER A 56 4.77 -14.60 4.35
N ARG A 57 4.69 -14.54 3.01
CA ARG A 57 5.12 -15.61 2.08
C ARG A 57 5.90 -15.07 0.88
N GLY A 58 6.78 -14.10 1.14
CA GLY A 58 7.65 -13.52 0.10
C GLY A 58 6.88 -12.82 -1.03
N TYR A 59 5.72 -12.24 -0.73
CA TYR A 59 4.83 -11.54 -1.67
C TYR A 59 4.31 -12.40 -2.83
N THR A 60 4.26 -13.73 -2.64
CA THR A 60 3.71 -14.65 -3.64
C THR A 60 2.17 -14.66 -3.64
N GLY A 61 1.59 -14.72 -4.84
CA GLY A 61 0.14 -14.69 -5.07
C GLY A 61 -0.49 -13.34 -4.72
N GLY A 62 -1.80 -13.33 -4.45
CA GLY A 62 -2.53 -12.09 -4.17
C GLY A 62 -2.82 -11.29 -5.44
N PHE A 63 -2.76 -9.95 -5.33
CA PHE A 63 -3.00 -9.04 -6.44
C PHE A 63 -1.68 -8.47 -6.97
N ALA A 64 -1.34 -8.78 -8.22
CA ALA A 64 -0.05 -8.46 -8.81
C ALA A 64 0.17 -6.94 -9.00
N CYS A 65 1.42 -6.50 -8.91
CA CYS A 65 1.79 -5.09 -9.12
C CYS A 65 1.40 -4.62 -10.52
N ASP A 66 1.58 -5.43 -11.56
CA ASP A 66 1.22 -5.08 -12.94
C ASP A 66 -0.29 -4.82 -13.11
N LEU A 67 -1.12 -5.59 -12.38
CA LEU A 67 -2.57 -5.37 -12.35
C LEU A 67 -2.91 -4.07 -11.62
N MET A 68 -2.19 -3.73 -10.56
CA MET A 68 -2.34 -2.44 -9.88
C MET A 68 -1.91 -1.27 -10.77
N VAL A 69 -0.81 -1.40 -11.52
CA VAL A 69 -0.37 -0.38 -12.51
C VAL A 69 -1.46 -0.17 -13.55
N LYS A 70 -2.01 -1.26 -14.10
CA LYS A 70 -3.11 -1.20 -15.07
C LYS A 70 -4.32 -0.45 -14.48
N ASP A 71 -4.77 -0.82 -13.29
CA ASP A 71 -5.95 -0.22 -12.67
C ASP A 71 -5.73 1.26 -12.29
N LEU A 72 -4.53 1.63 -11.83
CA LEU A 72 -4.15 3.03 -11.60
C LEU A 72 -4.07 3.81 -12.92
N GLY A 73 -3.59 3.21 -14.01
CA GLY A 73 -3.63 3.81 -15.34
C GLY A 73 -5.06 4.11 -15.82
N LEU A 74 -5.99 3.17 -15.60
CA LEU A 74 -7.42 3.38 -15.87
C LEU A 74 -8.00 4.52 -15.02
N ALA A 75 -7.64 4.58 -13.73
CA ALA A 75 -8.06 5.65 -12.84
C ALA A 75 -7.53 7.02 -13.29
N SER A 76 -6.25 7.11 -13.68
CA SER A 76 -5.64 8.34 -14.20
C SER A 76 -6.28 8.80 -15.51
N ALA A 77 -6.58 7.88 -16.43
CA ALA A 77 -7.30 8.21 -17.66
C ALA A 77 -8.72 8.72 -17.38
N ALA A 78 -9.42 8.11 -16.41
CA ALA A 78 -10.74 8.58 -15.98
C ALA A 78 -10.68 9.96 -15.33
N ALA A 79 -9.68 10.22 -14.49
CA ALA A 79 -9.45 11.50 -13.83
C ALA A 79 -9.21 12.63 -14.85
N ALA A 80 -8.41 12.35 -15.88
CA ALA A 80 -8.16 13.29 -16.98
C ALA A 80 -9.46 13.65 -17.73
N ARG A 81 -10.29 12.65 -18.07
CA ARG A 81 -11.60 12.88 -18.71
C ARG A 81 -12.54 13.68 -17.82
N ALA A 82 -12.54 13.39 -16.52
CA ALA A 82 -13.36 14.09 -15.52
C ALA A 82 -12.79 15.44 -15.08
N LYS A 83 -11.63 15.86 -15.62
CA LYS A 83 -10.90 17.08 -15.21
C LYS A 83 -10.70 17.17 -13.68
N THR A 84 -10.47 16.02 -13.05
CA THR A 84 -10.32 15.92 -11.59
C THR A 84 -8.85 15.65 -11.25
N ALA A 85 -8.27 16.49 -10.39
CA ALA A 85 -6.90 16.30 -9.93
C ALA A 85 -6.82 15.13 -8.94
N MET A 86 -5.88 14.20 -9.20
CA MET A 86 -5.62 13.04 -8.33
C MET A 86 -4.12 12.93 -8.00
N PRO A 87 -3.52 13.93 -7.31
CA PRO A 87 -2.08 13.96 -7.06
C PRO A 87 -1.57 12.71 -6.34
N MET A 88 -2.29 12.25 -5.30
CA MET A 88 -1.92 11.02 -4.58
C MET A 88 -2.04 9.76 -5.45
N GLY A 89 -3.05 9.72 -6.32
CA GLY A 89 -3.24 8.61 -7.26
C GLY A 89 -2.13 8.55 -8.31
N ALA A 90 -1.72 9.71 -8.84
CA ALA A 90 -0.62 9.82 -9.78
C ALA A 90 0.71 9.37 -9.16
N LEU A 91 1.02 9.81 -7.94
CA LEU A 91 2.22 9.37 -7.24
C LEU A 91 2.17 7.85 -6.96
N ALA A 92 1.03 7.33 -6.50
CA ALA A 92 0.87 5.89 -6.30
C ALA A 92 1.13 5.12 -7.61
N GLN A 93 0.61 5.59 -8.74
CA GLN A 93 0.86 4.96 -10.04
C GLN A 93 2.35 4.90 -10.37
N GLN A 94 3.09 5.98 -10.15
CA GLN A 94 4.54 6.02 -10.37
C GLN A 94 5.28 5.03 -9.46
N VAL A 95 4.91 4.94 -8.18
CA VAL A 95 5.50 3.96 -7.25
C VAL A 95 5.28 2.53 -7.75
N TYR A 96 4.06 2.16 -8.16
CA TYR A 96 3.81 0.81 -8.70
C TYR A 96 4.51 0.56 -10.04
N GLN A 97 4.68 1.58 -10.89
CA GLN A 97 5.44 1.46 -12.13
C GLN A 97 6.92 1.15 -11.89
N LEU A 98 7.52 1.67 -10.82
CA LEU A 98 8.90 1.33 -10.43
C LEU A 98 9.04 -0.14 -9.98
N MET A 99 7.95 -0.78 -9.56
CA MET A 99 7.93 -2.16 -9.05
C MET A 99 7.44 -3.19 -10.08
N SER A 100 6.82 -2.72 -11.16
CA SER A 100 6.32 -3.54 -12.27
C SER A 100 7.48 -3.86 -13.22
N ALA A 101 7.58 -5.12 -13.66
CA ALA A 101 8.68 -5.63 -14.49
C ALA A 101 8.30 -5.68 -15.97
#